data_AF-A0A8E0RUK1-F1
#
_entry.id   AF-A0A8E0RUK1-F1
#
_cell.length_a   1.000
_cell.length_b   1.000
_cell.length_c   1.000
_cell.angle_alpha   90.00
_cell.angle_beta   90.00
_cell.angle_gamma   90.00
#
_symmetry.space_group_name_H-M   'P 1'
#
loop_
_entity.id
_entity.type
_entity.pdbx_description
1 polymer ?
#
loop_
_entity_poly.entity_id
_entity_poly.type
_entity_poly.pdbx_seq_one_letter_code
_entity_poly.pdbx_strand_id
1 'polypeptide(L)'
;MRVETSNLKEIPNIDLHNFDDICFLGSRYVLTSPRSLQACANLNIKPVDLLPKNRWNFEKEHRNFGAKKIESLFAYCEEDRRDKLFKARLERMRLVRQENHLPLNQFHEKDSCEEVFHNFAP
;
A
#
# COMPACT_ATOMS: atom_id res chain seq x y z
N MET A 1 -32.18 -21.91 -25.07
CA MET A 1 -31.99 -20.59 -24.43
C MET A 1 -30.55 -20.54 -23.91
N ARG A 2 -29.68 -19.72 -24.52
CA ARG A 2 -28.35 -19.44 -23.96
C ARG A 2 -28.56 -18.40 -22.87
N VAL A 3 -28.26 -18.75 -21.63
CA VAL A 3 -28.19 -17.77 -20.55
C VAL A 3 -26.97 -16.93 -20.86
N GLU A 4 -27.19 -15.70 -21.33
CA GLU A 4 -26.13 -14.70 -21.41
C GLU A 4 -25.67 -14.44 -19.97
N THR A 5 -24.49 -14.97 -19.63
CA THR A 5 -23.81 -14.63 -18.38
C THR A 5 -23.40 -13.17 -18.48
N SER A 6 -24.30 -12.30 -18.06
CA SER A 6 -24.13 -10.86 -17.98
C SER A 6 -22.89 -10.53 -17.16
N ASN A 7 -21.85 -10.07 -17.86
CA ASN A 7 -20.90 -9.06 -17.41
C ASN A 7 -20.44 -9.21 -15.94
N LEU A 8 -19.77 -10.32 -15.62
CA LEU A 8 -18.90 -10.34 -14.44
C LEU A 8 -17.75 -9.38 -14.72
N LYS A 9 -17.91 -8.13 -14.31
CA LYS A 9 -16.83 -7.14 -14.32
C LYS A 9 -15.74 -7.69 -13.39
N GLU A 10 -14.77 -8.35 -13.99
CA GLU A 10 -13.70 -9.06 -13.29
C GLU A 10 -13.09 -8.11 -12.26
N ILE A 11 -13.09 -8.51 -10.98
CA ILE A 11 -12.56 -7.67 -9.92
C ILE A 11 -11.05 -7.57 -10.16
N PRO A 12 -10.49 -6.36 -10.36
CA PRO A 12 -9.08 -6.20 -10.66
C PRO A 12 -8.24 -6.74 -9.51
N ASN A 13 -7.12 -7.38 -9.80
CA ASN A 13 -6.18 -7.85 -8.77
C ASN A 13 -5.23 -6.70 -8.38
N ILE A 14 -5.53 -6.08 -7.24
CA ILE A 14 -4.82 -4.92 -6.70
C ILE A 14 -4.22 -5.32 -5.35
N ASP A 15 -2.92 -5.18 -5.20
CA ASP A 15 -2.12 -5.58 -4.06
C ASP A 15 -1.14 -4.47 -3.59
N LEU A 16 -0.32 -4.74 -2.57
CA LEU A 16 0.55 -3.72 -1.96
C LEU A 16 1.71 -3.26 -2.87
N HIS A 17 1.88 -3.87 -4.04
CA HIS A 17 2.94 -3.57 -4.99
C HIS A 17 2.45 -2.83 -6.23
N ASN A 18 1.15 -2.89 -6.55
CA ASN A 18 0.60 -2.29 -7.77
C ASN A 18 -0.57 -1.33 -7.54
N PHE A 19 -1.00 -1.09 -6.29
CA PHE A 19 -2.19 -0.26 -5.99
C PHE A 19 -2.10 1.20 -6.43
N ASP A 20 -0.89 1.70 -6.66
CA ASP A 20 -0.59 3.04 -7.16
C ASP A 20 -0.31 3.10 -8.67
N ASP A 21 -0.47 1.97 -9.39
CA ASP A 21 -0.34 1.93 -10.84
C ASP A 21 -1.43 2.77 -11.54
N ILE A 22 -1.04 3.43 -12.62
CA ILE A 22 -1.92 4.30 -13.44
C ILE A 22 -3.13 3.53 -13.96
N CYS A 23 -2.98 2.22 -14.23
CA CYS A 23 -4.06 1.33 -14.68
C CYS A 23 -5.21 1.20 -13.67
N PHE A 24 -4.97 1.48 -12.39
CA PHE A 24 -5.98 1.43 -11.32
C PHE A 24 -6.41 2.83 -10.84
N LEU A 25 -5.93 3.89 -11.49
CA LEU A 25 -6.39 5.25 -11.18
C LEU A 25 -7.90 5.36 -11.45
N GLY A 26 -8.65 5.81 -10.43
CA GLY A 26 -10.12 5.86 -10.50
C GLY A 26 -10.83 4.53 -10.26
N SER A 27 -10.09 3.47 -9.93
CA SER A 27 -10.66 2.22 -9.40
C SER A 27 -11.47 2.49 -8.13
N ARG A 28 -12.56 1.75 -7.96
CA ARG A 28 -13.36 1.79 -6.72
C ARG A 28 -12.69 1.04 -5.55
N TYR A 29 -11.65 0.26 -5.86
CA TYR A 29 -10.94 -0.57 -4.89
C TYR A 29 -9.51 -0.07 -4.73
N VAL A 30 -9.03 -0.02 -3.49
CA VAL A 30 -7.62 0.23 -3.16
C VAL A 30 -6.83 -1.07 -3.15
N LEU A 31 -7.37 -2.12 -2.53
CA LEU A 31 -6.78 -3.45 -2.50
C LEU A 31 -7.89 -4.48 -2.70
N THR A 32 -7.58 -5.55 -3.41
CA THR A 32 -8.48 -6.70 -3.64
C THR A 32 -7.77 -8.03 -3.37
N SER A 33 -6.43 -8.04 -3.34
CA SER A 33 -5.64 -9.22 -2.98
C SER A 33 -5.89 -9.61 -1.51
N PRO A 34 -6.38 -10.83 -1.22
CA PRO A 34 -6.70 -11.27 0.14
C PRO A 34 -5.52 -11.15 1.11
N ARG A 35 -4.31 -11.52 0.67
CA ARG A 35 -3.11 -11.43 1.51
C ARG A 35 -2.70 -10.00 1.83
N SER A 36 -2.90 -9.06 0.91
CA SER A 36 -2.64 -7.65 1.17
C SER A 36 -3.62 -7.09 2.18
N LEU A 37 -4.90 -7.44 2.03
CA LEU A 37 -5.94 -7.07 2.98
C LEU A 37 -5.66 -7.65 4.37
N GLN A 38 -5.24 -8.92 4.45
CA GLN A 38 -4.86 -9.56 5.70
C GLN A 38 -3.65 -8.87 6.35
N ALA A 39 -2.63 -8.52 5.57
CA ALA A 39 -1.45 -7.82 6.08
C ALA A 39 -1.81 -6.44 6.68
N CYS A 40 -2.64 -5.67 5.98
CA CYS A 40 -3.19 -4.42 6.48
C CYS A 40 -4.00 -4.63 7.77
N ALA A 41 -4.87 -5.64 7.80
CA ALA A 41 -5.70 -5.95 8.97
C ALA A 41 -4.86 -6.33 10.21
N ASN A 42 -3.83 -7.16 10.04
CA ASN A 42 -2.94 -7.57 11.13
C ASN A 42 -2.21 -6.39 11.79
N LEU A 43 -1.92 -5.34 11.02
CA LEU A 43 -1.24 -4.14 11.48
C LEU A 43 -2.19 -2.98 11.83
N ASN A 44 -3.51 -3.21 11.74
CA ASN A 44 -4.53 -2.18 11.90
C ASN A 44 -4.33 -0.96 10.98
N ILE A 45 -3.83 -1.20 9.77
CA ILE A 45 -3.63 -0.20 8.72
C ILE A 45 -4.84 -0.23 7.80
N LYS A 46 -5.46 0.92 7.53
CA LYS A 46 -6.51 1.00 6.50
C LYS A 46 -5.84 1.13 5.13
N PRO A 47 -6.27 0.37 4.10
CA PRO A 47 -5.68 0.47 2.76
C PRO A 47 -5.65 1.91 2.20
N VAL A 48 -6.70 2.69 2.47
CA VAL A 48 -6.78 4.11 2.06
C VAL A 48 -5.67 4.98 2.66
N ASP A 49 -5.13 4.61 3.82
CA ASP A 49 -4.05 5.36 4.48
C ASP A 49 -2.70 5.15 3.78
N LEU A 50 -2.61 4.20 2.85
CA LEU A 50 -1.40 3.92 2.06
C LEU A 50 -1.33 4.76 0.77
N LEU A 51 -2.45 5.35 0.36
CA LEU A 51 -2.54 6.17 -0.85
C LEU A 51 -1.81 7.51 -0.66
N PRO A 52 -1.00 7.95 -1.64
CA PRO A 52 -0.32 9.23 -1.56
C PRO A 52 -1.33 10.37 -1.48
N LYS A 53 -1.09 11.33 -0.59
CA LYS A 53 -1.95 12.51 -0.49
C LYS A 53 -1.59 13.50 -1.57
N ASN A 54 -2.58 13.99 -2.31
CA ASN A 54 -2.37 15.11 -3.21
C ASN A 54 -2.06 16.38 -2.40
N ARG A 55 -0.90 16.97 -2.65
CA ARG A 55 -0.43 18.19 -1.98
C ARG A 55 -1.41 19.36 -2.08
N TRP A 56 -2.02 19.57 -3.25
CA TRP A 56 -3.02 20.64 -3.45
C TRP A 56 -4.24 20.47 -2.53
N ASN A 57 -4.75 19.24 -2.42
CA ASN A 57 -5.87 18.96 -1.53
C ASN A 57 -5.47 19.12 -0.06
N PHE A 58 -4.25 18.68 0.29
CA PHE A 58 -3.72 18.84 1.64
C PHE A 58 -3.58 20.30 2.05
N GLU A 59 -3.02 21.14 1.17
CA GLU A 59 -2.90 22.59 1.38
C GLU A 59 -4.28 23.25 1.56
N LYS A 60 -5.28 22.84 0.77
CA LYS A 60 -6.66 23.33 0.87
C LYS A 60 -7.32 22.97 2.22
N GLU A 61 -7.10 21.76 2.71
CA GLU A 61 -7.59 21.29 4.02
C GLU A 61 -6.91 22.04 5.19
N HIS A 62 -5.64 22.38 5.02
CA HIS A 62 -4.79 22.96 6.06
C HIS A 62 -4.56 24.47 5.90
N ARG A 63 -5.40 25.15 5.09
CA ARG A 63 -5.25 26.58 4.71
C ARG A 63 -5.17 27.57 5.88
N ASN A 64 -5.59 27.15 7.08
CA ASN A 64 -5.54 27.97 8.29
C ASN A 64 -4.14 27.99 8.93
N PHE A 65 -3.20 27.18 8.43
CA PHE A 65 -1.80 27.17 8.86
C PHE A 65 -0.92 27.95 7.87
N GLY A 66 0.20 28.48 8.37
CA GLY A 66 1.22 29.08 7.51
C GLY A 66 1.95 28.03 6.65
N ALA A 67 2.43 28.44 5.47
CA ALA A 67 3.05 27.56 4.47
C ALA A 67 4.13 26.63 5.05
N LYS A 68 5.02 27.14 5.91
CA LYS A 68 6.07 26.34 6.56
C LYS A 68 5.51 25.20 7.41
N LYS A 69 4.42 25.45 8.14
CA LYS A 69 3.76 24.44 8.96
C LYS A 69 3.06 23.39 8.09
N ILE A 70 2.43 23.81 6.99
CA ILE A 70 1.82 22.90 6.03
C ILE A 70 2.86 21.97 5.43
N GLU A 71 4.02 22.50 5.01
CA GLU A 71 5.13 21.70 4.49
C GLU A 71 5.58 20.62 5.47
N SER A 72 5.84 21.01 6.73
CA SER A 72 6.29 20.05 7.75
C SER A 72 5.23 18.98 8.06
N LEU A 73 3.94 19.35 8.09
CA LEU A 73 2.85 18.40 8.30
C LEU A 73 2.71 17.44 7.12
N PHE A 74 2.83 17.94 5.89
CA PHE A 74 2.75 17.12 4.69
C PHE A 74 3.90 16.10 4.65
N ALA A 75 5.13 16.56 4.89
CA ALA A 75 6.31 15.70 4.95
C ALA A 75 6.15 14.58 6.01
N TYR A 76 5.68 14.92 7.21
CA TYR A 76 5.41 13.96 8.27
C TYR A 76 4.33 12.93 7.87
N CYS A 77 3.22 13.38 7.25
CA CYS A 77 2.18 12.48 6.78
C CYS A 77 2.70 11.52 5.70
N GLU A 78 3.51 11.99 4.76
CA GLU A 78 4.08 11.14 3.72
C GLU A 78 5.13 10.16 4.27
N GLU A 79 5.87 10.55 5.32
CA GLU A 79 6.78 9.66 6.03
C GLU A 79 6.04 8.54 6.75
N ASP A 80 5.03 8.87 7.57
CA ASP A 80 4.18 7.88 8.23
C ASP A 80 3.49 6.94 7.23
N ARG A 81 3.06 7.46 6.08
CA ARG A 81 2.51 6.66 4.98
C ARG A 81 3.51 5.65 4.43
N ARG A 82 4.76 6.07 4.16
CA ARG A 82 5.82 5.17 3.67
C ARG A 82 6.14 4.09 4.69
N ASP A 83 6.23 4.43 5.96
CA ASP A 83 6.48 3.48 7.05
C ASP A 83 5.37 2.43 7.17
N LYS A 84 4.11 2.85 7.09
CA LYS A 84 2.95 1.95 7.06
C LYS A 84 3.00 1.02 5.85
N LEU A 85 3.29 1.54 4.67
CA LEU A 85 3.39 0.75 3.45
C LEU A 85 4.50 -0.31 3.54
N PHE A 86 5.67 0.09 4.07
CA PHE A 86 6.79 -0.82 4.31
C PHE A 86 6.39 -1.97 5.25
N LYS A 87 5.83 -1.64 6.41
CA LYS A 87 5.37 -2.64 7.39
C LYS A 87 4.32 -3.58 6.80
N ALA A 88 3.37 -3.06 6.04
CA ALA A 88 2.34 -3.87 5.38
C ALA A 88 2.95 -4.84 4.35
N ARG A 89 3.95 -4.41 3.57
CA ARG A 89 4.64 -5.28 2.61
C ARG A 89 5.42 -6.40 3.32
N LEU A 90 6.12 -6.08 4.41
CA LEU A 90 6.80 -7.09 5.23
C LEU A 90 5.82 -8.11 5.81
N GLU A 91 4.69 -7.65 6.34
CA GLU A 91 3.68 -8.54 6.90
C GLU A 91 3.05 -9.44 5.82
N ARG A 92 2.80 -8.91 4.61
CA ARG A 92 2.37 -9.72 3.47
C ARG A 92 3.40 -10.80 3.14
N MET A 93 4.69 -10.47 3.11
CA MET A 93 5.74 -11.46 2.87
C MET A 93 5.75 -12.54 3.95
N ARG A 94 5.57 -12.15 5.22
CA ARG A 94 5.44 -13.09 6.35
C ARG A 94 4.27 -14.07 6.13
N LEU A 95 3.10 -13.56 5.73
CA LEU A 95 1.91 -14.37 5.44
C LEU A 95 2.14 -15.35 4.29
N VAL A 96 2.70 -14.89 3.17
CA VAL A 96 3.03 -15.75 2.02
C VAL A 96 3.98 -16.88 2.43
N ARG A 97 4.99 -16.58 3.25
CA ARG A 97 5.94 -17.60 3.73
C ARG A 97 5.27 -18.63 4.64
N GLN A 98 4.36 -18.19 5.52
CA GLN A 98 3.61 -19.08 6.41
C GLN A 98 2.68 -20.02 5.63
N GLU A 99 1.95 -19.51 4.64
CA GLU A 99 1.07 -20.31 3.77
C GLU A 99 1.85 -21.37 2.97
N ASN A 100 3.06 -21.02 2.52
CA ASN A 100 3.90 -21.92 1.71
C ASN A 100 4.77 -22.88 2.55
N HIS A 101 4.62 -22.91 3.89
CA HIS A 101 5.44 -23.70 4.81
C HIS A 101 6.95 -23.53 4.62
N LEU A 102 7.40 -22.34 4.20
CA LEU A 102 8.82 -22.08 3.98
C LEU A 102 9.54 -22.01 5.35
N PRO A 103 10.68 -22.72 5.54
CA PRO A 103 11.36 -22.77 6.81
C PRO A 103 11.94 -21.40 7.19
N LEU A 104 11.73 -21.00 8.46
CA LEU A 104 12.19 -19.73 9.03
C LEU A 104 13.73 -19.55 9.04
N ASN A 105 14.51 -20.60 8.76
CA ASN A 105 15.97 -20.60 8.97
C ASN A 105 16.80 -20.19 7.74
N GLN A 106 16.17 -19.72 6.65
CA GLN A 106 16.90 -19.13 5.51
C GLN A 106 16.78 -17.61 5.55
N PHE A 107 17.33 -17.00 6.60
CA PHE A 107 17.68 -15.59 6.54
C PHE A 107 19.02 -15.48 5.81
N HIS A 108 18.99 -15.14 4.53
CA HIS A 108 20.12 -14.39 4.00
C HIS A 108 19.96 -12.97 4.53
N GLU A 109 20.96 -12.48 5.26
CA GLU A 109 21.12 -11.10 5.72
C GLU A 109 20.88 -10.04 4.63
N LYS A 110 20.81 -10.43 3.36
CA LYS A 110 20.53 -9.57 2.21
C LYS A 110 19.06 -9.21 2.01
N ASP A 111 18.13 -9.93 2.63
CA ASP A 111 16.69 -9.58 2.64
C ASP A 111 16.34 -8.55 3.75
N SER A 112 17.31 -8.22 4.60
CA SER A 112 17.16 -7.27 5.70
C SER A 112 17.29 -5.85 5.17
N CYS A 113 16.15 -5.21 4.90
CA CYS A 113 15.96 -3.76 4.87
C CYS A 113 16.69 -2.97 3.76
N GLU A 114 17.94 -3.26 3.38
CA GLU A 114 18.74 -2.43 2.46
C GLU A 114 18.25 -2.44 1.00
N GLU A 115 17.77 -3.57 0.47
CA GLU A 115 17.24 -3.62 -0.91
C GLU A 115 15.87 -2.95 -1.05
N VAL A 116 15.14 -2.76 0.05
CA VAL A 116 13.88 -1.99 0.03
C VAL A 116 14.16 -0.49 0.07
N PHE A 117 15.24 -0.03 0.68
CA PHE A 117 15.61 1.39 0.62
C PHE A 117 16.11 1.81 -0.76
N HIS A 118 16.81 0.93 -1.50
CA HIS A 118 17.38 1.29 -2.81
C HIS A 118 16.37 1.40 -3.95
N ASN A 119 15.19 0.79 -3.84
CA ASN A 119 14.15 0.85 -4.87
C ASN A 119 13.13 2.01 -4.67
N PHE A 120 13.28 2.84 -3.62
CA PHE A 120 12.36 3.92 -3.28
C PHE A 120 13.01 5.29 -3.05
N ALA A 121 14.28 5.47 -3.43
CA ALA A 121 14.87 6.80 -3.59
C ALA A 121 14.56 7.33 -5.00
N PRO A 122 14.21 8.63 -5.16
CA PRO A 122 13.92 9.23 -6.46
C PRO A 122 15.12 9.24 -7.42
#